data_AF-A0A8X6ISL0-F1
#
_entry.id   AF-A0A8X6ISL0-F1
#
_cell.length_a   1.000
_cell.length_b   1.000
_cell.length_c   1.000
_cell.angle_alpha   90.00
_cell.angle_beta   90.00
_cell.angle_gamma   90.00
#
_symmetry.space_group_name_H-M   'P 1'
#
loop_
_entity.id
_entity.type
_entity.pdbx_description
1 polymer ?
#
loop_
_entity_poly.entity_id
_entity_poly.type
_entity_poly.pdbx_seq_one_letter_code
_entity_poly.pdbx_strand_id
1 'polypeptide(L)'
;MFRFFSTFIVSIIFVTVLLVNNPDAKRLPHKVNLKSVERSPVILVPGDGGNQLEVKLNKKTKPHYFCAKKTKDYFNIWLNPFELFPKVIKCWVDNMRLIYDPISRKTRNPPGVELRVPGFGETSSLEWIDPHKYFLPFIKRMIYSDYYIDIIEDLVKAGFKRNINIRGAPYDWRKAPSVPVFCFYGRGLPTVERLDYSNPRSFPYKPNLIYGKGDGTVNARSLEACKRWERQQKQPVYHGSFEKLEHLKILHHQPIREFIVKFATTFPLLKNEKKCNCTS
;
A
#
# COMPACT_ATOMS: atom_id res chain seq x y z
N MET A 1 -3.48 -26.03 30.36
CA MET A 1 -2.94 -24.67 30.16
C MET A 1 -2.60 -24.52 28.68
N PHE A 2 -3.54 -24.05 27.84
CA PHE A 2 -3.34 -23.94 26.39
C PHE A 2 -2.64 -22.62 26.06
N ARG A 3 -1.38 -22.69 25.62
CA ARG A 3 -0.64 -21.55 25.06
C ARG A 3 -1.04 -21.37 23.59
N PHE A 4 -1.89 -20.40 23.30
CA PHE A 4 -2.12 -19.95 21.93
C PHE A 4 -0.95 -19.06 21.49
N PHE A 5 -0.04 -19.60 20.69
CA PHE A 5 0.88 -18.79 19.88
C PHE A 5 0.12 -18.35 18.63
N SER A 6 -0.54 -17.20 18.69
CA SER A 6 -1.06 -16.54 17.48
C SER A 6 0.13 -15.95 16.73
N THR A 7 0.53 -16.58 15.63
CA THR A 7 1.49 -16.00 14.68
C THR A 7 0.77 -14.87 13.97
N PHE A 8 1.02 -13.63 14.38
CA PHE A 8 0.38 -12.45 13.80
C PHE A 8 0.77 -12.32 12.33
N ILE A 9 -0.26 -12.32 11.48
CA ILE A 9 -0.19 -12.07 10.05
C ILE A 9 0.31 -10.64 9.85
N VAL A 10 1.35 -10.53 9.04
CA VAL A 10 2.06 -9.30 8.67
C VAL A 10 1.13 -8.43 7.81
N SER A 11 0.47 -7.45 8.42
CA SER A 11 -0.18 -6.36 7.68
C SER A 11 0.87 -5.30 7.37
N ILE A 12 1.32 -5.22 6.12
CA ILE A 12 2.22 -4.17 5.63
C ILE A 12 1.53 -3.43 4.50
N ILE A 13 1.38 -2.12 4.66
CA ILE A 13 1.04 -1.18 3.60
C ILE A 13 2.31 -0.95 2.77
N PHE A 14 2.30 -1.35 1.48
CA PHE A 14 3.45 -1.30 0.58
C PHE A 14 3.37 -0.16 -0.44
N VAL A 15 4.54 0.35 -0.82
CA VAL A 15 4.79 0.96 -2.12
C VAL A 15 5.67 0.02 -2.90
N THR A 16 5.11 -0.83 -3.75
CA THR A 16 5.95 -1.62 -4.67
C THR A 16 6.11 -0.82 -5.95
N VAL A 17 7.34 -0.39 -6.24
CA VAL A 17 7.74 -0.01 -7.60
C VAL A 17 8.26 -1.27 -8.30
N LEU A 18 7.40 -1.94 -9.07
CA LEU A 18 7.84 -3.08 -9.87
C LEU A 18 8.66 -2.58 -11.07
N LEU A 19 9.98 -2.74 -11.00
CA LEU A 19 10.87 -2.63 -12.15
C LEU A 19 11.25 -4.03 -12.63
N VAL A 20 11.10 -4.27 -13.93
CA VAL A 20 11.58 -5.49 -14.58
C VAL A 20 13.11 -5.48 -14.55
N ASN A 21 13.71 -6.24 -13.61
CA ASN A 21 15.15 -6.26 -13.35
C ASN A 21 15.92 -7.27 -14.25
N ASN A 22 17.14 -6.87 -14.63
CA ASN A 22 18.25 -7.74 -15.08
C ASN A 22 19.39 -7.55 -14.05
N PRO A 23 20.12 -8.59 -13.58
CA PRO A 23 20.65 -8.65 -12.22
C PRO A 23 22.03 -8.02 -11.95
N ASP A 24 22.68 -7.36 -12.90
CA ASP A 24 24.06 -6.89 -12.70
C ASP A 24 24.16 -5.36 -12.67
N ALA A 25 24.12 -4.73 -11.50
CA ALA A 25 24.50 -3.31 -11.31
C ALA A 25 25.34 -3.15 -10.03
N LYS A 26 26.65 -2.95 -10.20
CA LYS A 26 27.60 -2.56 -9.15
C LYS A 26 28.37 -1.34 -9.69
N ARG A 27 28.43 -0.28 -8.88
CA ARG A 27 29.10 1.03 -9.06
C ARG A 27 28.37 2.11 -9.88
N LEU A 28 28.40 3.35 -9.34
CA LEU A 28 27.98 4.62 -9.95
C LEU A 28 29.23 5.39 -10.37
N PRO A 29 29.41 5.80 -11.65
CA PRO A 29 30.41 6.78 -12.04
C PRO A 29 29.84 8.20 -12.18
N HIS A 30 30.74 9.18 -12.10
CA HIS A 30 30.45 10.62 -12.21
C HIS A 30 30.43 11.06 -13.69
N LYS A 31 29.45 11.92 -14.02
CA LYS A 31 29.15 12.61 -15.30
C LYS A 31 28.41 11.78 -16.37
N VAL A 32 27.11 12.07 -16.54
CA VAL A 32 26.27 11.57 -17.65
C VAL A 32 25.79 12.75 -18.51
N ASN A 33 25.93 12.63 -19.83
CA ASN A 33 25.47 13.60 -20.84
C ASN A 33 23.98 13.33 -21.16
N LEU A 34 23.11 14.32 -20.92
CA LEU A 34 21.65 14.19 -20.93
C LEU A 34 21.04 14.54 -22.31
N LYS A 35 21.20 13.67 -23.31
CA LYS A 35 20.35 13.71 -24.52
C LYS A 35 19.49 12.45 -24.57
N SER A 36 18.17 12.68 -24.42
CA SER A 36 17.07 11.71 -24.26
C SER A 36 17.31 10.61 -23.22
N VAL A 37 17.06 10.92 -21.94
CA VAL A 37 17.00 9.92 -20.86
C VAL A 37 15.82 8.99 -21.12
N GLU A 38 16.10 7.78 -21.59
CA GLU A 38 15.17 6.66 -21.57
C GLU A 38 14.83 6.37 -20.10
N ARG A 39 13.59 6.64 -19.69
CA ARG A 39 13.13 6.50 -18.30
C ARG A 39 12.49 5.13 -18.11
N SER A 40 12.88 4.39 -17.07
CA SER A 40 12.20 3.14 -16.70
C SER A 40 10.78 3.45 -16.26
N PRO A 41 9.75 2.72 -16.73
CA PRO A 41 8.39 2.92 -16.24
C PRO A 41 8.29 2.59 -14.75
N VAL A 42 7.53 3.38 -14.02
CA VAL A 42 7.25 3.21 -12.58
C VAL A 42 5.84 2.63 -12.44
N ILE A 43 5.73 1.45 -11.83
CA ILE A 43 4.45 0.83 -11.50
C ILE A 43 4.22 0.99 -10.00
N LEU A 44 3.19 1.69 -9.57
CA LEU A 44 2.85 1.91 -8.17
C LEU A 44 1.85 0.85 -7.68
N VAL A 45 2.26 0.03 -6.73
CA VAL A 45 1.39 -0.92 -6.02
C VAL A 45 1.08 -0.36 -4.63
N PRO A 46 -0.19 -0.15 -4.26
CA PRO A 46 -0.59 0.38 -2.96
C PRO A 46 -0.41 -0.62 -1.80
N GLY A 47 -0.57 -0.14 -0.58
CA GLY A 47 -0.71 -0.98 0.58
C GLY A 47 -2.16 -1.25 0.96
N ASP A 48 -2.34 -1.80 2.17
CA ASP A 48 -3.66 -1.98 2.78
C ASP A 48 -4.43 -0.65 2.83
N GLY A 49 -5.67 -0.66 2.34
CA GLY A 49 -6.50 0.54 2.19
C GLY A 49 -6.03 1.56 1.14
N GLY A 50 -4.93 1.33 0.42
CA GLY A 50 -4.26 2.33 -0.42
C GLY A 50 -4.83 2.53 -1.83
N ASN A 51 -5.96 1.91 -2.17
CA ASN A 51 -6.68 2.17 -3.42
C ASN A 51 -8.18 2.05 -3.25
N GLN A 52 -8.89 2.68 -4.18
CA GLN A 52 -10.35 2.60 -4.25
C GLN A 52 -10.85 1.16 -4.43
N LEU A 53 -12.03 0.87 -3.87
CA LEU A 53 -12.79 -0.35 -4.14
C LEU A 53 -14.23 0.00 -4.45
N GLU A 54 -14.81 -0.73 -5.40
CA GLU A 54 -16.21 -0.57 -5.78
C GLU A 54 -16.99 -1.86 -5.62
N VAL A 55 -18.24 -1.76 -5.20
CA VAL A 55 -19.11 -2.92 -5.03
C VAL A 55 -20.45 -2.74 -5.73
N LYS A 56 -21.03 -3.86 -6.16
CA LYS A 56 -22.40 -3.98 -6.65
C LYS A 56 -23.16 -4.98 -5.79
N LEU A 57 -24.36 -4.61 -5.37
CA LEU A 57 -25.15 -5.39 -4.41
C LEU A 57 -26.34 -6.07 -5.09
N ASN A 58 -26.57 -7.32 -4.69
CA ASN A 58 -27.75 -8.12 -4.98
C ASN A 58 -27.97 -9.14 -3.84
N LYS A 59 -28.14 -8.63 -2.61
CA LYS A 59 -28.22 -9.39 -1.37
C LYS A 59 -29.65 -9.85 -1.08
N LYS A 60 -29.79 -11.08 -0.56
CA LYS A 60 -31.09 -11.60 -0.08
C LYS A 60 -31.48 -10.98 1.27
N THR A 61 -30.51 -10.82 2.16
CA THR A 61 -30.68 -10.28 3.52
C THR A 61 -29.87 -9.00 3.72
N LYS A 62 -30.25 -8.21 4.73
CA LYS A 62 -29.52 -7.01 5.15
C LYS A 62 -29.50 -6.91 6.68
N PRO A 63 -28.43 -6.42 7.30
CA PRO A 63 -28.31 -6.39 8.76
C PRO A 63 -29.26 -5.37 9.41
N HIS A 64 -29.58 -4.28 8.71
CA HIS A 64 -30.55 -3.27 9.16
C HIS A 64 -31.42 -2.78 8.00
N TYR A 65 -32.61 -2.27 8.31
CA TYR A 65 -33.60 -1.84 7.31
C TYR A 65 -33.09 -0.72 6.39
N PHE A 66 -32.18 0.13 6.87
CA PHE A 66 -31.61 1.23 6.07
C PHE A 66 -30.46 0.80 5.15
N CYS A 67 -29.93 -0.42 5.29
CA CYS A 67 -28.89 -0.91 4.38
C CYS A 67 -29.47 -1.25 3.00
N ALA A 68 -28.71 -0.95 1.95
CA ALA A 68 -29.07 -1.34 0.59
C ALA A 68 -29.01 -2.87 0.41
N LYS A 69 -30.04 -3.46 -0.20
CA LYS A 69 -29.99 -4.86 -0.67
C LYS A 69 -29.46 -4.97 -2.09
N LYS A 70 -29.85 -4.03 -2.95
CA LYS A 70 -29.55 -4.05 -4.38
C LYS A 70 -29.10 -2.68 -4.83
N THR A 71 -28.09 -2.64 -5.69
CA THR A 71 -27.68 -1.42 -6.40
C THR A 71 -27.84 -1.64 -7.90
N LYS A 72 -28.11 -0.56 -8.64
CA LYS A 72 -28.20 -0.61 -10.11
C LYS A 72 -26.83 -0.90 -10.70
N ASP A 73 -25.85 -0.12 -10.27
CA ASP A 73 -24.46 -0.16 -10.73
C ASP A 73 -23.49 -0.30 -9.55
N TYR A 74 -22.19 -0.36 -9.87
CA TYR A 74 -21.15 -0.30 -8.86
C TYR A 74 -21.10 1.09 -8.23
N PHE A 75 -20.78 1.13 -6.94
CA PHE A 75 -20.50 2.38 -6.23
C PHE A 75 -19.21 2.24 -5.43
N ASN A 76 -18.55 3.36 -5.17
CA ASN A 76 -17.34 3.43 -4.36
C ASN A 76 -17.66 3.10 -2.90
N ILE A 77 -17.15 1.96 -2.41
CA ILE A 77 -17.28 1.52 -1.02
C ILE A 77 -16.09 1.95 -0.18
N TRP A 78 -14.95 2.23 -0.82
CA TRP A 78 -13.73 2.64 -0.15
C TRP A 78 -12.88 3.57 -1.03
N LEU A 79 -12.41 4.72 -0.54
CA LEU A 79 -12.81 5.34 0.72
C LEU A 79 -14.12 6.09 0.50
N ASN A 80 -15.11 5.82 1.34
CA ASN A 80 -16.38 6.55 1.33
C ASN A 80 -16.73 6.92 2.77
N PRO A 81 -16.48 8.17 3.21
CA PRO A 81 -16.73 8.59 4.58
C PRO A 81 -18.19 8.39 5.03
N PHE A 82 -19.16 8.49 4.12
CA PHE A 82 -20.57 8.28 4.45
C PHE A 82 -20.87 6.85 4.91
N GLU A 83 -20.16 5.87 4.36
CA GLU A 83 -20.28 4.45 4.73
C GLU A 83 -19.70 4.18 6.14
N LEU A 84 -18.83 5.07 6.64
CA LEU A 84 -18.15 4.91 7.92
C LEU A 84 -18.88 5.56 9.10
N PHE A 85 -20.01 6.25 8.87
CA PHE A 85 -20.81 6.82 9.96
C PHE A 85 -21.32 5.73 10.93
N PRO A 86 -21.43 5.99 12.25
CA PRO A 86 -21.73 4.97 13.26
C PRO A 86 -22.98 4.11 13.03
N LYS A 87 -23.97 4.61 12.30
CA LYS A 87 -25.16 3.83 11.91
C LYS A 87 -24.93 3.00 10.63
N VAL A 88 -24.19 3.54 9.67
CA VAL A 88 -23.96 2.96 8.34
C VAL A 88 -22.81 1.95 8.34
N ILE A 89 -21.85 2.07 9.26
CA ILE A 89 -20.68 1.20 9.37
C ILE A 89 -21.06 -0.29 9.43
N LYS A 90 -22.23 -0.65 10.00
CA LYS A 90 -22.72 -2.03 10.01
C LYS A 90 -23.10 -2.54 8.63
N CYS A 91 -23.63 -1.69 7.75
CA CYS A 91 -23.85 -2.00 6.34
C CYS A 91 -22.50 -2.19 5.63
N TRP A 92 -21.56 -1.29 5.87
CA TRP A 92 -20.20 -1.37 5.30
C TRP A 92 -19.49 -2.67 5.70
N VAL A 93 -19.49 -3.02 6.99
CA VAL A 93 -18.89 -4.28 7.50
C VAL A 93 -19.53 -5.50 6.84
N ASP A 94 -20.85 -5.56 6.71
CA ASP A 94 -21.51 -6.71 6.07
C ASP A 94 -21.23 -6.81 4.56
N ASN A 95 -20.91 -5.70 3.90
CA ASN A 95 -20.52 -5.69 2.49
C ASN A 95 -19.03 -6.01 2.29
N MET A 96 -18.16 -5.54 3.20
CA MET A 96 -16.71 -5.63 3.05
C MET A 96 -16.11 -6.91 3.64
N ARG A 97 -16.79 -7.58 4.57
CA ARG A 97 -16.30 -8.82 5.20
C ARG A 97 -15.94 -9.89 4.16
N LEU A 98 -14.92 -10.67 4.46
CA LEU A 98 -14.59 -11.87 3.69
C LEU A 98 -15.14 -13.11 4.39
N ILE A 99 -15.66 -14.06 3.60
CA ILE A 99 -16.04 -15.38 4.08
C ILE A 99 -14.89 -16.33 3.77
N TYR A 100 -14.31 -16.92 4.81
CA TYR A 100 -13.27 -17.93 4.68
C TYR A 100 -13.89 -19.31 4.45
N ASP A 101 -13.36 -20.04 3.47
CA ASP A 101 -13.68 -21.45 3.25
C ASP A 101 -12.53 -22.32 3.78
N PRO A 102 -12.77 -23.14 4.83
CA PRO A 102 -11.73 -23.95 5.44
C PRO A 102 -11.22 -25.08 4.54
N ILE A 103 -12.02 -25.53 3.55
CA ILE A 103 -11.65 -26.62 2.65
C ILE A 103 -10.72 -26.10 1.56
N SER A 104 -11.16 -25.10 0.80
CA SER A 104 -10.34 -24.53 -0.28
C SER A 104 -9.21 -23.63 0.23
N ARG A 105 -9.23 -23.26 1.52
CA ARG A 105 -8.31 -22.32 2.18
C ARG A 105 -8.32 -20.93 1.53
N LYS A 106 -9.41 -20.57 0.84
CA LYS A 106 -9.58 -19.30 0.14
C LYS A 106 -10.64 -18.44 0.80
N THR A 107 -10.60 -17.14 0.50
CA THR A 107 -11.65 -16.18 0.89
C THR A 107 -12.52 -15.83 -0.29
N ARG A 108 -13.80 -15.57 -0.03
CA ARG A 108 -14.78 -15.08 -1.01
C ARG A 108 -15.58 -13.91 -0.45
N ASN A 109 -16.16 -13.13 -1.35
CA ASN A 109 -17.09 -12.05 -0.97
C ASN A 109 -18.37 -12.62 -0.35
N PRO A 110 -19.13 -11.80 0.42
CA PRO A 110 -20.44 -12.20 0.92
C PRO A 110 -21.42 -12.49 -0.22
N PRO A 111 -22.42 -13.37 -0.02
CA PRO A 111 -23.42 -13.66 -1.04
C PRO A 111 -24.14 -12.38 -1.50
N GLY A 112 -24.20 -12.18 -2.82
CA GLY A 112 -24.81 -10.99 -3.40
C GLY A 112 -23.96 -9.72 -3.30
N VAL A 113 -22.67 -9.84 -2.97
CA VAL A 113 -21.71 -8.72 -3.05
C VAL A 113 -20.68 -9.03 -4.11
N GLU A 114 -20.71 -8.26 -5.18
CA GLU A 114 -19.68 -8.28 -6.20
C GLU A 114 -18.74 -7.10 -5.95
N LEU A 115 -17.43 -7.34 -6.00
CA LEU A 115 -16.43 -6.30 -5.79
C LEU A 115 -15.50 -6.24 -7.00
N ARG A 116 -15.13 -5.03 -7.39
CA ARG A 116 -14.10 -4.78 -8.40
C ARG A 116 -13.12 -3.72 -7.92
N VAL A 117 -11.96 -3.73 -8.55
CA VAL A 117 -10.87 -2.79 -8.30
C VAL A 117 -10.77 -1.85 -9.51
N PRO A 118 -11.13 -0.56 -9.37
CA PRO A 118 -11.08 0.38 -10.49
C PRO A 118 -9.65 0.89 -10.74
N GLY A 119 -9.41 1.39 -11.96
CA GLY A 119 -8.21 2.15 -12.29
C GLY A 119 -6.94 1.33 -12.47
N PHE A 120 -7.03 0.03 -12.80
CA PHE A 120 -5.83 -0.75 -13.09
C PHE A 120 -5.08 -0.19 -14.30
N GLY A 121 -3.79 0.11 -14.12
CA GLY A 121 -2.95 0.80 -15.09
C GLY A 121 -3.04 2.32 -15.04
N GLU A 122 -4.08 2.89 -14.42
CA GLU A 122 -4.22 4.32 -14.22
C GLU A 122 -3.63 4.74 -12.87
N THR A 123 -3.39 6.04 -12.68
CA THR A 123 -2.90 6.58 -11.40
C THR A 123 -4.00 7.15 -10.51
N SER A 124 -5.20 7.38 -11.06
CA SER A 124 -6.30 8.11 -10.40
C SER A 124 -6.75 7.49 -9.08
N SER A 125 -6.97 6.17 -9.05
CA SER A 125 -7.46 5.42 -7.88
C SER A 125 -6.43 5.25 -6.76
N LEU A 126 -5.19 5.68 -7.01
CA LEU A 126 -4.02 5.60 -6.14
C LEU A 126 -3.54 6.98 -5.69
N GLU A 127 -3.79 8.02 -6.49
CA GLU A 127 -3.56 9.42 -6.10
C GLU A 127 -4.51 9.81 -4.96
N TRP A 128 -5.79 9.45 -5.11
CA TRP A 128 -6.85 9.76 -4.15
C TRP A 128 -7.68 8.51 -3.83
N ILE A 129 -7.68 8.09 -2.57
CA ILE A 129 -8.46 6.94 -2.11
C ILE A 129 -9.95 7.31 -1.97
N ASP A 130 -10.26 8.58 -1.68
CA ASP A 130 -11.62 9.13 -1.80
C ASP A 130 -11.81 9.78 -3.19
N PRO A 131 -12.73 9.28 -4.04
CA PRO A 131 -13.01 9.92 -5.32
C PRO A 131 -13.63 11.32 -5.15
N HIS A 132 -14.29 11.57 -4.02
CA HIS A 132 -14.80 12.87 -3.61
C HIS A 132 -13.72 13.61 -2.82
N LYS A 133 -12.63 13.97 -3.53
CA LYS A 133 -11.43 14.68 -3.04
C LYS A 133 -11.70 15.84 -2.07
N TYR A 134 -12.90 16.42 -2.13
CA TYR A 134 -13.36 17.55 -1.33
C TYR A 134 -14.72 17.22 -0.70
N PHE A 135 -14.75 16.97 0.61
CA PHE A 135 -16.02 16.87 1.35
C PHE A 135 -16.70 18.25 1.50
N LEU A 136 -15.91 19.34 1.50
CA LEU A 136 -16.35 20.73 1.54
C LEU A 136 -15.44 21.59 0.64
N PRO A 137 -15.98 22.62 -0.06
CA PRO A 137 -15.23 23.41 -1.05
C PRO A 137 -14.04 24.21 -0.50
N PHE A 138 -13.91 24.32 0.83
CA PHE A 138 -12.84 25.06 1.53
C PHE A 138 -11.76 24.15 2.15
N ILE A 139 -11.93 22.83 2.14
CA ILE A 139 -10.91 21.88 2.63
C ILE A 139 -10.11 21.38 1.42
N LYS A 140 -8.93 21.97 1.17
CA LYS A 140 -8.09 21.64 0.00
C LYS A 140 -7.50 20.22 0.02
N ARG A 141 -7.48 19.55 1.18
CA ARG A 141 -6.96 18.18 1.36
C ARG A 141 -7.69 17.54 2.53
N MET A 142 -8.47 16.48 2.29
CA MET A 142 -8.86 15.60 3.39
C MET A 142 -7.62 14.78 3.74
N ILE A 143 -7.10 14.93 4.96
CA ILE A 143 -5.78 14.50 5.47
C ILE A 143 -5.50 12.97 5.36
N TYR A 144 -6.44 12.19 4.84
CA TYR A 144 -6.36 10.73 4.73
C TYR A 144 -6.76 10.17 3.36
N SER A 145 -7.04 11.05 2.39
CA SER A 145 -7.48 10.64 1.05
C SER A 145 -6.35 10.68 0.03
N ASP A 146 -5.36 11.54 0.25
CA ASP A 146 -4.15 11.70 -0.52
C ASP A 146 -3.17 10.57 -0.20
N TYR A 147 -2.87 9.75 -1.21
CA TYR A 147 -1.99 8.60 -1.00
C TYR A 147 -0.71 8.72 -1.82
N TYR A 148 -0.76 8.49 -3.14
CA TYR A 148 0.43 8.63 -4.01
C TYR A 148 0.60 9.99 -4.67
N ILE A 149 -0.27 10.96 -4.41
CA ILE A 149 -0.30 12.23 -5.15
C ILE A 149 1.06 12.94 -5.17
N ASP A 150 1.73 13.05 -4.02
CA ASP A 150 3.02 13.76 -3.89
C ASP A 150 4.16 13.07 -4.67
N ILE A 151 4.23 11.74 -4.63
CA ILE A 151 5.21 10.95 -5.40
C ILE A 151 4.96 11.09 -6.90
N ILE A 152 3.68 11.02 -7.31
CA ILE A 152 3.30 11.12 -8.73
C ILE A 152 3.58 12.53 -9.26
N GLU A 153 3.30 13.57 -8.49
CA GLU A 153 3.63 14.95 -8.85
C GLU A 153 5.13 15.14 -9.04
N ASP A 154 5.97 14.60 -8.16
CA ASP A 154 7.42 14.72 -8.29
C ASP A 154 7.97 13.95 -9.50
N LEU A 155 7.42 12.77 -9.81
CA LEU A 155 7.74 12.05 -11.05
C LEU A 155 7.33 12.84 -12.28
N VAL A 156 6.15 13.48 -12.27
CA VAL A 156 5.69 14.31 -13.38
C VAL A 156 6.60 15.53 -13.58
N LYS A 157 7.03 16.18 -12.50
CA LYS A 157 8.04 17.27 -12.55
C LYS A 157 9.37 16.79 -13.15
N ALA A 158 9.73 15.51 -12.96
CA ALA A 158 10.90 14.87 -13.58
C ALA A 158 10.69 14.42 -15.05
N GLY A 159 9.53 14.73 -15.64
CA GLY A 159 9.20 14.46 -17.03
C GLY A 159 8.56 13.08 -17.28
N PHE A 160 8.09 12.40 -16.24
CA PHE A 160 7.20 11.25 -16.40
C PHE A 160 5.78 11.71 -16.76
N LYS A 161 5.00 10.81 -17.37
CA LYS A 161 3.63 11.01 -17.80
C LYS A 161 2.73 9.98 -17.12
N ARG A 162 1.72 10.49 -16.39
CA ARG A 162 0.64 9.67 -15.82
C ARG A 162 0.04 8.76 -16.89
N ASN A 163 -0.31 7.55 -16.49
CA ASN A 163 -0.92 6.51 -17.34
C ASN A 163 -0.05 6.07 -18.54
N ILE A 164 1.20 6.51 -18.67
CA ILE A 164 2.11 6.07 -19.73
C ILE A 164 3.30 5.36 -19.10
N ASN A 165 4.14 6.10 -18.40
CA ASN A 165 5.33 5.57 -17.70
C ASN A 165 5.24 5.75 -16.17
N ILE A 166 4.10 6.24 -15.68
CA ILE A 166 3.63 6.05 -14.30
C ILE A 166 2.33 5.25 -14.42
N ARG A 167 2.30 4.04 -13.87
CA ARG A 167 1.14 3.15 -13.94
C ARG A 167 0.74 2.71 -12.53
N GLY A 168 -0.55 2.59 -12.28
CA GLY A 168 -1.05 2.01 -11.04
C GLY A 168 -1.32 0.52 -11.16
N ALA A 169 -1.11 -0.21 -10.07
CA ALA A 169 -1.51 -1.60 -9.91
C ALA A 169 -2.37 -1.75 -8.64
N PRO A 170 -3.56 -1.12 -8.59
CA PRO A 170 -4.50 -1.31 -7.49
C PRO A 170 -4.96 -2.76 -7.42
N TYR A 171 -5.27 -3.24 -6.21
CA TYR A 171 -5.74 -4.60 -5.98
C TYR A 171 -6.80 -4.65 -4.87
N ASP A 172 -7.40 -5.82 -4.68
CA ASP A 172 -8.26 -6.07 -3.53
C ASP A 172 -7.39 -6.30 -2.30
N TRP A 173 -7.07 -5.21 -1.61
CA TRP A 173 -6.18 -5.21 -0.45
C TRP A 173 -6.70 -6.01 0.76
N ARG A 174 -7.96 -6.45 0.73
CA ARG A 174 -8.50 -7.42 1.68
C ARG A 174 -7.90 -8.82 1.48
N LYS A 175 -7.23 -9.05 0.35
CA LYS A 175 -6.61 -10.33 -0.02
C LYS A 175 -5.09 -10.19 -0.08
N ALA A 176 -4.40 -11.27 0.26
CA ALA A 176 -2.95 -11.32 0.16
C ALA A 176 -2.50 -11.19 -1.31
N PRO A 177 -1.41 -10.44 -1.59
CA PRO A 177 -0.98 -10.10 -2.95
C PRO A 177 -0.52 -11.32 -3.79
N SER A 178 -0.28 -12.48 -3.17
CA SER A 178 0.08 -13.75 -3.85
C SER A 178 1.27 -13.65 -4.82
N VAL A 179 2.12 -12.63 -4.67
CA VAL A 179 3.34 -12.36 -5.45
C VAL A 179 4.46 -11.88 -4.53
N PRO A 180 5.74 -11.95 -4.94
CA PRO A 180 6.88 -11.38 -4.18
C PRO A 180 6.81 -9.85 -4.06
N VAL A 181 7.17 -9.29 -2.89
CA VAL A 181 7.03 -7.87 -2.54
C VAL A 181 8.36 -7.29 -1.98
N PHE A 182 8.69 -6.03 -2.30
CA PHE A 182 9.89 -5.31 -1.84
C PHE A 182 9.54 -4.22 -0.80
N CYS A 183 10.39 -3.99 0.22
CA CYS A 183 10.04 -3.28 1.47
C CYS A 183 10.78 -1.94 1.72
N PHE A 184 10.05 -0.89 2.13
CA PHE A 184 10.56 0.36 2.73
C PHE A 184 9.74 0.74 3.97
N TYR A 185 10.33 1.30 5.04
CA TYR A 185 9.63 1.55 6.30
C TYR A 185 10.26 2.60 7.23
N GLY A 186 9.46 3.16 8.14
CA GLY A 186 9.89 4.05 9.23
C GLY A 186 10.35 3.29 10.48
N ARG A 187 11.12 3.91 11.37
CA ARG A 187 11.50 3.30 12.66
C ARG A 187 11.57 4.31 13.80
N GLY A 188 11.46 3.82 15.02
CA GLY A 188 11.74 4.59 16.24
C GLY A 188 10.52 5.24 16.90
N LEU A 189 9.30 4.81 16.58
CA LEU A 189 8.06 5.23 17.24
C LEU A 189 7.49 4.10 18.13
N PRO A 190 6.87 4.44 19.29
CA PRO A 190 6.14 3.46 20.10
C PRO A 190 5.05 2.78 19.27
N THR A 191 5.08 1.45 19.19
CA THR A 191 4.18 0.66 18.34
C THR A 191 3.65 -0.52 19.15
N VAL A 192 2.34 -0.78 19.11
CA VAL A 192 1.73 -1.87 19.88
C VAL A 192 2.38 -3.21 19.48
N GLU A 193 2.94 -3.93 20.45
CA GLU A 193 3.62 -5.22 20.27
C GLU A 193 2.84 -6.36 20.94
N ARG A 194 2.15 -6.08 22.04
CA ARG A 194 1.35 -7.08 22.76
C ARG A 194 0.05 -6.47 23.28
N LEU A 195 -1.03 -7.23 23.16
CA LEU A 195 -2.31 -6.94 23.79
C LEU A 195 -2.40 -7.76 25.10
N ASP A 196 -2.56 -7.09 26.22
CA ASP A 196 -2.66 -7.72 27.53
C ASP A 196 -4.11 -7.72 28.03
N TYR A 197 -4.70 -8.91 28.10
CA TYR A 197 -6.05 -9.18 28.61
C TYR A 197 -6.04 -9.83 30.00
N SER A 198 -4.97 -9.70 30.77
CA SER A 198 -4.85 -10.34 32.11
C SER A 198 -5.96 -9.93 33.07
N ASN A 199 -6.63 -8.79 32.84
CA ASN A 199 -7.88 -8.44 33.52
C ASN A 199 -9.07 -9.10 32.79
N PRO A 200 -9.85 -10.01 33.41
CA PRO A 200 -10.98 -10.68 32.75
C PRO A 200 -12.06 -9.74 32.22
N ARG A 201 -12.21 -8.54 32.81
CA ARG A 201 -13.18 -7.52 32.37
C ARG A 201 -12.74 -6.79 31.09
N SER A 202 -11.48 -6.94 30.69
CA SER A 202 -10.91 -6.28 29.51
C SER A 202 -11.30 -6.98 28.21
N PHE A 203 -11.60 -8.28 28.24
CA PHE A 203 -12.01 -9.04 27.06
C PHE A 203 -13.54 -9.00 26.89
N PRO A 204 -14.09 -8.86 25.66
CA PRO A 204 -13.42 -8.65 24.37
C PRO A 204 -13.14 -7.16 24.02
N TYR A 205 -13.30 -6.25 24.97
CA TYR A 205 -13.47 -4.82 24.66
C TYR A 205 -12.18 -4.00 24.59
N LYS A 206 -11.38 -3.96 25.65
CA LYS A 206 -10.25 -3.02 25.75
C LYS A 206 -9.05 -3.65 26.48
N PRO A 207 -8.05 -4.16 25.74
CA PRO A 207 -6.81 -4.64 26.34
C PRO A 207 -5.93 -3.49 26.84
N ASN A 208 -4.99 -3.83 27.72
CA ASN A 208 -3.85 -2.97 27.98
C ASN A 208 -2.85 -3.13 26.82
N LEU A 209 -2.45 -2.00 26.22
CA LEU A 209 -1.53 -1.99 25.08
C LEU A 209 -0.08 -1.93 25.59
N ILE A 210 0.74 -2.87 25.15
CA ILE A 210 2.17 -2.89 25.44
C ILE A 210 2.91 -2.53 24.17
N TYR A 211 3.78 -1.53 24.30
CA TYR A 211 4.45 -0.90 23.17
C TYR A 211 5.89 -1.39 23.06
N GLY A 212 6.27 -1.74 21.84
CA GLY A 212 7.65 -1.94 21.40
C GLY A 212 8.08 -0.84 20.44
N LYS A 213 9.20 -1.06 19.75
CA LYS A 213 9.70 -0.16 18.69
C LYS A 213 9.06 -0.50 17.35
N GLY A 214 8.76 0.50 16.53
CA GLY A 214 8.24 0.37 15.17
C GLY A 214 8.07 1.72 14.50
N ASP A 215 7.07 1.87 13.63
CA ASP A 215 6.71 3.12 12.95
C ASP A 215 5.37 3.72 13.40
N GLY A 216 4.81 3.22 14.50
CA GLY A 216 3.49 3.57 15.03
C GLY A 216 2.41 2.53 14.71
N THR A 217 2.61 1.71 13.67
CA THR A 217 1.67 0.65 13.27
C THR A 217 2.32 -0.73 13.21
N VAL A 218 3.48 -0.84 12.54
CA VAL A 218 4.18 -2.11 12.31
C VAL A 218 5.43 -2.21 13.19
N ASN A 219 5.60 -3.33 13.90
CA ASN A 219 6.75 -3.53 14.76
C ASN A 219 8.06 -3.60 13.97
N ALA A 220 9.13 -3.04 14.55
CA ALA A 220 10.47 -2.99 13.93
C ALA A 220 10.99 -4.36 13.49
N ARG A 221 10.69 -5.42 14.25
CA ARG A 221 11.06 -6.81 13.89
C ARG A 221 10.49 -7.23 12.52
N SER A 222 9.24 -6.85 12.23
CA SER A 222 8.59 -7.17 10.95
C SER A 222 9.18 -6.31 9.84
N LEU A 223 9.36 -5.02 10.14
CA LEU A 223 9.93 -4.06 9.21
C LEU A 223 11.33 -4.44 8.75
N GLU A 224 12.21 -4.88 9.66
CA GLU A 224 13.60 -5.25 9.37
C GLU A 224 13.77 -6.62 8.70
N ALA A 225 12.70 -7.34 8.40
CA ALA A 225 12.77 -8.67 7.81
C ALA A 225 13.54 -8.68 6.47
N CYS A 226 13.42 -7.61 5.67
CA CYS A 226 14.07 -7.51 4.36
C CYS A 226 15.61 -7.45 4.44
N LYS A 227 16.19 -7.02 5.57
CA LYS A 227 17.66 -7.05 5.78
C LYS A 227 18.22 -8.46 5.67
N ARG A 228 17.41 -9.49 5.96
CA ARG A 228 17.81 -10.90 5.84
C ARG A 228 18.03 -11.31 4.39
N TRP A 229 17.37 -10.65 3.43
CA TRP A 229 17.46 -10.98 2.02
C TRP A 229 18.78 -10.56 1.37
N GLU A 230 19.53 -9.63 1.98
CA GLU A 230 20.88 -9.25 1.50
C GLU A 230 21.81 -10.45 1.32
N ARG A 231 21.64 -11.48 2.17
CA ARG A 231 22.47 -12.68 2.16
C ARG A 231 21.82 -13.86 1.44
N GLN A 232 20.62 -13.68 0.87
CA GLN A 232 19.81 -14.76 0.29
C GLN A 232 19.64 -14.63 -1.23
N GLN A 233 20.14 -13.56 -1.84
CA GLN A 233 20.06 -13.34 -3.29
C GLN A 233 21.31 -12.65 -3.85
N LYS A 234 21.55 -12.78 -5.15
CA LYS A 234 22.70 -12.17 -5.84
C LYS A 234 22.51 -10.67 -6.10
N GLN A 235 21.25 -10.24 -6.18
CA GLN A 235 20.81 -8.90 -6.54
C GLN A 235 20.87 -8.00 -5.29
N PRO A 236 21.33 -6.74 -5.42
CA PRO A 236 21.44 -5.84 -4.27
C PRO A 236 20.06 -5.60 -3.64
N VAL A 237 20.00 -5.69 -2.31
CA VAL A 237 18.85 -5.24 -1.52
C VAL A 237 19.16 -3.82 -1.05
N TYR A 238 18.41 -2.84 -1.52
CA TYR A 238 18.53 -1.47 -1.07
C TYR A 238 17.57 -1.25 0.10
N HIS A 239 18.10 -0.87 1.27
CA HIS A 239 17.27 -0.53 2.42
C HIS A 239 17.68 0.83 2.99
N GLY A 240 16.68 1.64 3.35
CA GLY A 240 16.85 2.91 4.06
C GLY A 240 15.96 2.89 5.28
N SER A 241 16.40 3.52 6.37
CA SER A 241 15.61 3.57 7.60
C SER A 241 15.60 4.99 8.14
N PHE A 242 14.40 5.51 8.39
CA PHE A 242 14.17 6.90 8.75
C PHE A 242 13.70 6.97 10.20
N GLU A 243 14.42 7.74 11.02
CA GLU A 243 14.09 7.89 12.44
C GLU A 243 12.88 8.79 12.62
N LYS A 244 11.95 8.37 13.49
CA LYS A 244 10.74 9.11 13.87
C LYS A 244 9.78 9.39 12.70
N LEU A 245 9.88 8.61 11.62
CA LEU A 245 8.95 8.69 10.50
C LEU A 245 7.72 7.83 10.80
N GLU A 246 6.56 8.48 10.85
CA GLU A 246 5.27 7.85 11.07
C GLU A 246 4.78 7.14 9.79
N HIS A 247 4.08 6.02 9.99
CA HIS A 247 3.64 5.10 8.94
C HIS A 247 2.93 5.78 7.77
N LEU A 248 1.93 6.64 8.01
CA LEU A 248 1.17 7.31 6.95
C LEU A 248 1.95 8.45 6.29
N LYS A 249 2.90 9.07 7.01
CA LYS A 249 3.72 10.18 6.49
C LYS A 249 4.84 9.74 5.55
N ILE A 250 5.10 8.44 5.43
CA ILE A 250 6.20 7.93 4.60
C ILE A 250 6.08 8.36 3.13
N LEU A 251 4.85 8.43 2.60
CA LEU A 251 4.58 8.79 1.19
C LEU A 251 4.80 10.27 0.90
N HIS A 252 4.71 11.12 1.93
CA HIS A 252 4.89 12.57 1.82
C HIS A 252 6.31 13.02 2.18
N HIS A 253 7.13 12.12 2.73
CA HIS A 253 8.47 12.44 3.22
C HIS A 253 9.42 12.78 2.06
N GLN A 254 9.80 14.05 1.96
CA GLN A 254 10.57 14.59 0.83
C GLN A 254 11.85 13.79 0.50
N PRO A 255 12.73 13.44 1.46
CA PRO A 255 13.92 12.62 1.15
C PRO A 255 13.60 11.27 0.49
N ILE A 256 12.46 10.65 0.81
CA ILE A 256 12.03 9.39 0.19
C ILE A 256 11.55 9.66 -1.25
N ARG A 257 10.76 10.72 -1.45
CA ARG A 257 10.27 11.11 -2.77
C ARG A 257 11.42 11.45 -3.72
N GLU A 258 12.39 12.23 -3.26
CA GLU A 258 13.61 12.56 -4.01
C GLU A 258 14.41 11.31 -4.37
N PHE A 259 14.55 10.37 -3.43
CA PHE A 259 15.20 9.09 -3.69
C PHE A 259 14.47 8.29 -4.78
N ILE A 260 13.14 8.19 -4.71
CA ILE A 260 12.32 7.49 -5.73
C ILE A 260 12.52 8.12 -7.10
N VAL A 261 12.42 9.45 -7.21
CA VAL A 261 12.61 10.17 -8.47
C VAL A 261 14.02 9.99 -9.02
N LYS A 262 15.04 10.14 -8.18
CA LYS A 262 16.44 9.95 -8.57
C LYS A 262 16.68 8.52 -9.04
N PHE A 263 16.17 7.54 -8.32
CA PHE A 263 16.29 6.14 -8.68
C PHE A 263 15.60 5.86 -10.03
N ALA A 264 14.36 6.31 -10.21
CA ALA A 264 13.60 6.10 -11.45
C ALA A 264 14.24 6.77 -12.68
N THR A 265 14.91 7.91 -12.50
CA THR A 265 15.60 8.63 -13.59
C THR A 265 17.02 8.11 -13.87
N THR A 266 17.73 7.62 -12.84
CA THR A 266 19.15 7.24 -12.95
C THR A 266 19.36 5.74 -13.21
N PHE A 267 18.44 4.89 -12.77
CA PHE A 267 18.56 3.43 -12.93
C PHE A 267 18.72 2.96 -14.41
N PRO A 268 18.01 3.52 -15.40
CA PRO A 268 18.21 3.16 -16.80
C PRO A 268 19.62 3.51 -17.31
N LEU A 269 20.20 4.61 -16.84
CA LEU A 269 21.54 5.07 -17.24
C LEU A 269 22.63 4.10 -16.79
N LEU A 270 22.48 3.51 -15.59
CA LEU A 270 23.40 2.46 -15.09
C LEU A 270 23.35 1.17 -15.92
N LYS A 271 22.21 0.90 -16.56
CA LYS A 271 22.05 -0.27 -17.44
C LYS A 271 22.76 -0.05 -18.79
N ASN A 272 22.78 1.19 -19.28
CA ASN A 272 23.40 1.55 -20.55
C ASN A 272 24.92 1.72 -20.46
N GLU A 273 25.46 2.19 -19.33
CA GLU A 273 26.92 2.24 -19.12
C GLU A 273 27.58 0.85 -19.15
N LYS A 274 26.86 -0.20 -18.76
CA LYS A 274 27.36 -1.59 -18.83
C LYS A 274 27.39 -2.17 -20.24
N LYS A 275 26.75 -1.54 -21.22
CA LYS A 275 26.78 -1.98 -22.63
C LYS A 275 27.86 -1.26 -23.45
N CYS A 276 28.43 -0.16 -22.97
CA CYS A 276 29.39 0.65 -23.73
C CYS A 276 30.87 0.35 -23.42
N ASN A 277 31.21 -0.89 -23.08
CA ASN A 277 32.60 -1.35 -23.02
C ASN A 277 32.76 -2.67 -23.81
N CYS A 278 32.64 -2.58 -25.12
CA CYS A 278 33.41 -3.44 -26.02
C CYS A 278 34.38 -2.51 -26.75
N THR A 279 35.65 -2.86 -26.65
CA THR A 279 36.86 -2.05 -26.79
C THR A 279 37.15 -1.50 -28.19
N SER A 280 38.08 -0.54 -28.18
CA SER A 280 39.12 -0.26 -29.21
C SER A 280 39.44 -1.41 -30.16
#